data_AF-A0A533MJR3-F1
#
_entry.id   AF-A0A533MJR3-F1
#
_cell.length_a   1.000
_cell.length_b   1.000
_cell.length_c   1.000
_cell.angle_alpha   90.00
_cell.angle_beta   90.00
_cell.angle_gamma   90.00
#
_symmetry.space_group_name_H-M   'P 1'
#
loop_
_entity.id
_entity.type
_entity.pdbx_description
1 polymer ?
#
loop_
_entity_poly.entity_id
_entity_poly.type
_entity_poly.pdbx_seq_one_letter_code
_entity_poly.pdbx_strand_id
1 'polypeptide(L)'
;RVLIYQIPGGMLSNLVSQLKEQNALDRFEDVLDEMPKVRADLGYPPLVTPTSQIVGTQAVLNVLMDERYKVVPKEVKDYIKGMYGKSPGPVSEELIEKVLGEEDKPITCRPADILEPELDSITIQAKELGIVKKEEDILTYALYPQIAPMFLNGENREEELIPAPTDQTHATHQPVYNKFKVVVDDEVFEVEVEPIGEMSIEEKRPVPSGSTEGGIKSSMQGMVLGLKVKKGNPVKEGDLVAIIEAMKMENEIHSSYSGIVRDVFVSEGDTISAGDIIMVVN
;
A
#
# COMPACT_ATOMS: atom_id res chain seq x y z
N ARG A 1 -23.20 5.72 -8.84
CA ARG A 1 -21.96 4.96 -8.52
C ARG A 1 -22.11 4.20 -7.21
N VAL A 2 -22.24 4.84 -6.04
CA VAL A 2 -22.49 4.12 -4.76
C VAL A 2 -23.78 3.28 -4.79
N LEU A 3 -24.88 3.80 -5.35
CA LEU A 3 -26.14 3.04 -5.46
C LEU A 3 -26.06 1.81 -6.40
N ILE A 4 -25.07 1.79 -7.31
CA ILE A 4 -24.93 0.74 -8.33
C ILE A 4 -23.92 -0.30 -7.87
N TYR A 5 -22.73 0.15 -7.47
CA TYR A 5 -21.60 -0.72 -7.14
C TYR A 5 -21.40 -0.91 -5.63
N GLN A 6 -22.10 -0.14 -4.79
CA GLN A 6 -22.04 -0.20 -3.32
C GLN A 6 -20.65 0.04 -2.74
N ILE A 7 -19.79 0.74 -3.49
CA ILE A 7 -18.41 1.06 -3.11
C ILE A 7 -18.39 2.30 -2.22
N PRO A 8 -17.80 2.25 -1.02
CA PRO A 8 -17.60 3.44 -0.18
C PRO A 8 -16.74 4.50 -0.89
N GLY A 9 -17.04 5.79 -0.68
CA GLY A 9 -16.38 6.89 -1.40
C GLY A 9 -14.85 6.90 -1.25
N GLY A 10 -14.32 6.72 -0.03
CA GLY A 10 -12.88 6.68 0.21
C GLY A 10 -12.18 5.50 -0.47
N MET A 11 -12.88 4.37 -0.63
CA MET A 11 -12.35 3.22 -1.34
C MET A 11 -12.21 3.50 -2.84
N LEU A 12 -13.17 4.24 -3.42
CA LEU A 12 -13.18 4.57 -4.84
C LEU A 12 -12.02 5.51 -5.20
N SER A 13 -11.72 6.50 -4.35
CA SER A 13 -10.53 7.35 -4.51
C SER A 13 -9.23 6.54 -4.45
N ASN A 14 -9.12 5.61 -3.50
CA ASN A 14 -7.94 4.73 -3.40
C ASN A 14 -7.76 3.85 -4.64
N LEU A 15 -8.85 3.25 -5.13
CA LEU A 15 -8.85 2.42 -6.33
C LEU A 15 -8.41 3.22 -7.57
N VAL A 16 -8.87 4.46 -7.70
CA VAL A 16 -8.44 5.36 -8.77
C VAL A 16 -6.95 5.68 -8.65
N SER A 17 -6.44 5.94 -7.45
CA SER A 17 -5.00 6.15 -7.23
C SER A 17 -4.18 4.91 -7.62
N GLN A 18 -4.59 3.71 -7.20
CA GLN A 18 -3.93 2.45 -7.56
C GLN A 18 -3.85 2.25 -9.08
N LEU A 19 -4.97 2.45 -9.78
CA LEU A 19 -5.00 2.30 -11.24
C LEU A 19 -4.15 3.37 -11.95
N LYS A 20 -4.11 4.60 -11.42
CA LYS A 20 -3.23 5.65 -11.95
C LYS A 20 -1.76 5.30 -11.79
N GLU A 21 -1.35 4.85 -10.60
CA GLU A 21 0.03 4.42 -10.33
C GLU A 21 0.49 3.32 -11.28
N GLN A 22 -0.43 2.47 -11.72
CA GLN A 22 -0.16 1.37 -12.65
C GLN A 22 -0.46 1.70 -14.12
N ASN A 23 -0.72 2.97 -14.44
CA ASN A 23 -1.07 3.45 -15.79
C ASN A 23 -2.26 2.68 -16.44
N ALA A 24 -3.21 2.24 -15.61
CA ALA A 24 -4.35 1.40 -16.00
C ALA A 24 -5.70 2.07 -15.67
N LEU A 25 -5.75 3.41 -15.65
CA LEU A 25 -6.97 4.15 -15.31
C LEU A 25 -8.12 3.90 -16.30
N ASP A 26 -7.80 3.55 -17.55
CA ASP A 26 -8.74 3.14 -18.58
C ASP A 26 -9.50 1.85 -18.21
N ARG A 27 -8.91 0.99 -17.36
CA ARG A 27 -9.53 -0.24 -16.84
C ARG A 27 -10.49 -0.01 -15.66
N PHE A 28 -10.74 1.25 -15.27
CA PHE A 28 -11.53 1.57 -14.08
C PHE A 28 -12.94 0.98 -14.10
N GLU A 29 -13.64 1.05 -15.23
CA GLU A 29 -15.00 0.50 -15.36
C GLU A 29 -14.99 -1.04 -15.25
N ASP A 30 -13.97 -1.72 -15.78
CA ASP A 30 -13.81 -3.17 -15.61
C ASP A 30 -13.69 -3.56 -14.13
N VAL A 31 -12.96 -2.76 -13.34
CA VAL A 31 -12.81 -2.99 -11.90
C VAL A 31 -14.13 -2.77 -11.16
N LEU A 32 -14.91 -1.75 -11.55
CA LEU A 32 -16.24 -1.53 -11.00
C LEU A 32 -17.18 -2.71 -11.26
N ASP A 33 -17.09 -3.35 -12.42
CA ASP A 33 -17.89 -4.52 -12.79
C ASP A 33 -17.38 -5.81 -12.14
N GLU A 34 -16.08 -5.91 -11.85
CA GLU A 34 -15.47 -7.07 -11.19
C GLU A 34 -15.74 -7.08 -9.68
N MET A 35 -15.78 -5.92 -9.04
CA MET A 35 -15.95 -5.80 -7.59
C MET A 35 -17.19 -6.50 -7.03
N PRO A 36 -18.42 -6.34 -7.58
CA PRO A 36 -19.58 -7.07 -7.11
C PRO A 36 -19.45 -8.59 -7.24
N LYS A 37 -18.74 -9.08 -8.26
CA LYS A 37 -18.50 -10.52 -8.47
C LYS A 37 -17.55 -11.07 -7.41
N VAL A 38 -16.44 -10.36 -7.15
CA VAL A 38 -15.51 -10.71 -6.05
C VAL A 38 -16.22 -10.70 -4.71
N ARG A 39 -17.07 -9.70 -4.46
CA ARG A 39 -17.87 -9.64 -3.23
C ARG A 39 -18.83 -10.82 -3.10
N ALA A 40 -19.45 -11.24 -4.20
CA ALA A 40 -20.33 -12.41 -4.21
C ALA A 40 -19.55 -13.70 -3.91
N ASP A 41 -18.40 -13.89 -4.53
CA ASP A 41 -17.53 -15.06 -4.31
C ASP A 41 -17.03 -15.14 -2.87
N LEU A 42 -16.80 -13.99 -2.22
CA LEU A 42 -16.42 -13.89 -0.82
C LEU A 42 -17.62 -13.94 0.16
N GLY A 43 -18.82 -14.31 -0.29
CA GLY A 43 -19.96 -14.49 0.61
C GLY A 43 -20.60 -13.19 1.08
N TYR A 44 -20.61 -12.16 0.24
CA TYR A 44 -21.28 -10.87 0.45
C TYR A 44 -20.90 -10.13 1.76
N PRO A 45 -19.60 -9.95 2.08
CA PRO A 45 -19.23 -9.12 3.22
C PRO A 45 -19.80 -7.70 3.07
N PRO A 46 -20.17 -7.03 4.18
CA PRO A 46 -20.34 -5.58 4.17
C PRO A 46 -19.03 -4.93 3.73
N LEU A 47 -19.08 -3.94 2.84
CA LEU A 47 -17.88 -3.25 2.35
C LEU A 47 -17.52 -2.11 3.31
N VAL A 48 -16.76 -2.46 4.34
CA VAL A 48 -16.18 -1.55 5.34
C VAL A 48 -14.74 -1.99 5.61
N THR A 49 -13.91 -1.17 6.25
CA THR A 49 -12.55 -1.61 6.55
C THR A 49 -12.59 -2.79 7.53
N PRO A 50 -11.85 -3.89 7.28
CA PRO A 50 -10.88 -4.11 6.18
C PRO A 50 -11.47 -4.75 4.90
N THR A 51 -12.68 -5.32 4.94
CA THR A 51 -13.28 -6.08 3.82
C THR A 51 -13.46 -5.28 2.53
N SER A 52 -13.66 -3.96 2.60
CA SER A 52 -13.68 -3.10 1.42
C SER A 52 -12.36 -3.19 0.66
N GLN A 53 -11.22 -3.06 1.34
CA GLN A 53 -9.89 -3.12 0.73
C GLN A 53 -9.63 -4.51 0.15
N ILE A 54 -9.97 -5.58 0.89
CA ILE A 54 -9.81 -6.97 0.45
C ILE A 54 -10.53 -7.22 -0.88
N VAL A 55 -11.81 -6.82 -0.97
CA VAL A 55 -12.61 -6.98 -2.21
C VAL A 55 -12.05 -6.11 -3.33
N GLY A 56 -11.67 -4.86 -3.04
CA GLY A 56 -11.16 -3.92 -4.05
C GLY A 56 -9.84 -4.35 -4.65
N THR A 57 -8.85 -4.66 -3.81
CA THR A 57 -7.52 -5.10 -4.26
C THR A 57 -7.62 -6.37 -5.09
N GLN A 58 -8.43 -7.35 -4.68
CA GLN A 58 -8.62 -8.56 -5.48
C GLN A 58 -9.31 -8.26 -6.84
N ALA A 59 -10.27 -7.34 -6.88
CA ALA A 59 -10.92 -6.95 -8.13
C ALA A 59 -9.94 -6.27 -9.09
N VAL A 60 -9.10 -5.36 -8.58
CA VAL A 60 -8.02 -4.72 -9.34
C VAL A 60 -7.06 -5.78 -9.90
N LEU A 61 -6.60 -6.72 -9.07
CA LEU A 61 -5.71 -7.80 -9.51
C LEU A 61 -6.34 -8.70 -10.57
N ASN A 62 -7.62 -9.06 -10.42
CA ASN A 62 -8.34 -9.87 -11.42
C ASN A 62 -8.38 -9.19 -12.79
N VAL A 63 -8.65 -7.88 -12.82
CA VAL A 63 -8.73 -7.08 -14.05
C VAL A 63 -7.37 -6.91 -14.68
N LEU A 64 -6.35 -6.55 -13.91
CA LEU A 64 -5.00 -6.31 -14.44
C LEU A 64 -4.31 -7.59 -14.94
N MET A 65 -4.65 -8.74 -14.34
CA MET A 65 -4.10 -10.03 -14.75
C MET A 65 -4.91 -10.69 -15.88
N ASP A 66 -6.04 -10.08 -16.29
CA ASP A 66 -7.03 -10.62 -17.22
C ASP A 66 -7.48 -12.06 -16.89
N GLU A 67 -7.42 -12.44 -15.61
CA GLU A 67 -7.72 -13.78 -15.11
C GLU A 67 -8.12 -13.73 -13.63
N ARG A 68 -9.31 -14.25 -13.29
CA ARG A 68 -9.84 -14.20 -11.92
C ARG A 68 -9.03 -15.10 -10.98
N TYR A 69 -8.60 -14.52 -9.86
CA TYR A 69 -7.88 -15.21 -8.78
C TYR A 69 -6.60 -15.91 -9.26
N LYS A 70 -5.93 -15.38 -10.28
CA LYS A 70 -4.59 -15.83 -10.68
C LYS A 70 -3.57 -15.51 -9.60
N VAL A 71 -3.65 -14.29 -9.07
CA VAL A 71 -2.89 -13.83 -7.90
C VAL A 71 -3.91 -13.52 -6.80
N VAL A 72 -3.69 -14.11 -5.63
CA VAL A 72 -4.57 -13.96 -4.46
C VAL A 72 -3.74 -13.43 -3.29
N PRO A 73 -3.95 -12.17 -2.86
CA PRO A 73 -3.27 -11.59 -1.71
C PRO A 73 -3.54 -12.36 -0.42
N LYS A 74 -2.62 -12.27 0.53
CA LYS A 74 -2.70 -12.95 1.82
C LYS A 74 -4.00 -12.64 2.56
N GLU A 75 -4.45 -11.38 2.56
CA GLU A 75 -5.67 -10.97 3.26
C GLU A 75 -6.92 -11.63 2.70
N VAL A 76 -6.96 -11.89 1.38
CA VAL A 76 -8.05 -12.64 0.74
C VAL A 76 -7.98 -14.10 1.18
N LYS A 77 -6.77 -14.69 1.24
CA LYS A 77 -6.59 -16.06 1.77
C LYS A 77 -7.04 -16.15 3.22
N ASP A 78 -6.61 -15.23 4.07
CA ASP A 78 -6.93 -15.18 5.49
C ASP A 78 -8.44 -14.94 5.71
N TYR A 79 -9.08 -14.13 4.86
CA TYR A 79 -10.54 -14.00 4.82
C TYR A 79 -11.23 -15.34 4.52
N ILE A 80 -10.78 -16.05 3.48
CA ILE A 80 -11.32 -17.36 3.10
C ILE A 80 -11.05 -18.40 4.20
N LYS A 81 -9.91 -18.34 4.88
CA LYS A 81 -9.58 -19.16 6.06
C LYS A 81 -10.47 -18.86 7.27
N GLY A 82 -11.24 -17.78 7.27
CA GLY A 82 -12.08 -17.39 8.39
C GLY A 82 -11.36 -16.58 9.46
N MET A 83 -10.14 -16.11 9.22
CA MET A 83 -9.34 -15.32 10.18
C MET A 83 -9.94 -13.94 10.48
N TYR A 84 -10.84 -13.46 9.63
CA TYR A 84 -11.63 -12.23 9.85
C TYR A 84 -13.02 -12.52 10.43
N GLY A 85 -13.31 -13.78 10.77
CA GLY A 85 -14.61 -14.25 11.21
C GLY A 85 -15.44 -14.88 10.07
N LYS A 86 -16.71 -15.13 10.37
CA LYS A 86 -17.63 -15.83 9.46
C LYS A 86 -18.23 -14.86 8.44
N SER A 87 -18.15 -15.21 7.15
CA SER A 87 -18.83 -14.48 6.08
C SER A 87 -20.37 -14.57 6.22
N PRO A 88 -21.14 -13.53 5.85
CA PRO A 88 -22.60 -13.55 5.94
C PRO A 88 -23.26 -14.63 5.04
N GLY A 89 -22.76 -14.76 3.81
CA GLY A 89 -23.12 -15.81 2.87
C GLY A 89 -22.00 -16.85 2.72
N PRO A 90 -22.27 -17.98 2.04
CA PRO A 90 -21.24 -18.95 1.73
C PRO A 90 -20.19 -18.32 0.80
N VAL A 91 -18.91 -18.51 1.13
CA VAL A 91 -17.81 -18.28 0.19
C VAL A 91 -17.85 -19.36 -0.88
N SER A 92 -17.52 -19.02 -2.12
CA SER A 92 -17.50 -19.96 -3.24
C SER A 92 -16.62 -21.18 -2.93
N GLU A 93 -17.17 -22.39 -3.11
CA GLU A 93 -16.46 -23.66 -2.88
C GLU A 93 -15.25 -23.80 -3.80
N GLU A 94 -15.39 -23.43 -5.08
CA GLU A 94 -14.30 -23.42 -6.05
C GLU A 94 -13.16 -22.49 -5.62
N LEU A 95 -13.51 -21.34 -5.03
CA LEU A 95 -12.51 -20.38 -4.55
C LEU A 95 -11.80 -20.89 -3.30
N ILE A 96 -12.52 -21.54 -2.38
CA ILE A 96 -11.93 -22.18 -1.20
C ILE A 96 -10.91 -23.23 -1.66
N GLU A 97 -11.29 -24.11 -2.56
CA GLU A 97 -10.43 -25.17 -3.09
C GLU A 97 -9.20 -24.60 -3.81
N LYS A 98 -9.40 -23.58 -4.66
CA LYS A 98 -8.29 -22.92 -5.40
C LYS A 98 -7.28 -22.24 -4.47
N VAL A 99 -7.73 -21.67 -3.35
CA VAL A 99 -6.89 -20.85 -2.47
C VAL A 99 -6.25 -21.64 -1.34
N LEU A 100 -6.99 -22.58 -0.75
CA LEU A 100 -6.57 -23.36 0.42
C LEU A 100 -6.10 -24.77 0.07
N GLY A 101 -6.50 -25.30 -1.10
CA GLY A 101 -6.27 -26.70 -1.46
C GLY A 101 -7.10 -27.66 -0.61
N GLU A 102 -6.75 -28.95 -0.65
CA GLU A 102 -7.49 -30.00 0.07
C GLU A 102 -7.13 -30.10 1.57
N GLU A 103 -5.93 -29.67 1.96
CA GLU A 103 -5.38 -29.89 3.30
C GLU A 103 -5.69 -28.75 4.29
N ASP A 104 -5.92 -27.54 3.81
CA ASP A 104 -6.18 -26.37 4.64
C ASP A 104 -7.67 -26.03 4.64
N LYS A 105 -8.28 -26.00 5.84
CA LYS A 105 -9.72 -25.81 6.01
C LYS A 105 -10.00 -24.50 6.72
N PRO A 106 -11.06 -23.76 6.33
CA PRO A 106 -11.47 -22.57 7.06
C PRO A 106 -11.74 -22.90 8.54
N ILE A 107 -11.27 -22.03 9.43
CA ILE A 107 -11.56 -22.15 10.86
C ILE A 107 -13.06 -21.98 11.09
N THR A 108 -13.58 -22.65 12.12
CA THR A 108 -14.99 -22.59 12.49
C THR A 108 -15.23 -21.91 13.84
N CYS A 109 -14.15 -21.61 14.58
CA CYS A 109 -14.16 -20.87 15.84
C CYS A 109 -13.96 -19.36 15.60
N ARG A 110 -13.98 -18.57 16.68
CA ARG A 110 -13.60 -17.16 16.63
C ARG A 110 -12.08 -17.07 16.45
N PRO A 111 -11.54 -16.23 15.54
CA PRO A 111 -10.09 -16.17 15.27
C PRO A 111 -9.21 -15.98 16.51
N ALA A 112 -9.65 -15.20 17.48
CA ALA A 112 -8.89 -14.98 18.71
C ALA A 112 -8.93 -16.17 19.69
N ASP A 113 -9.64 -17.26 19.41
CA ASP A 113 -9.60 -18.48 20.21
C ASP A 113 -8.38 -19.36 19.87
N ILE A 114 -7.69 -19.09 18.74
CA ILE A 114 -6.46 -19.79 18.33
C ILE A 114 -5.19 -18.95 18.55
N LEU A 115 -5.32 -17.75 19.12
CA LEU A 115 -4.20 -16.89 19.46
C LEU A 115 -3.77 -17.15 20.90
N GLU A 116 -2.46 -17.30 21.11
CA GLU A 116 -1.88 -17.35 22.45
C GLU A 116 -1.87 -15.96 23.09
N PRO A 117 -1.93 -15.83 24.43
CA PRO A 117 -1.79 -14.53 25.10
C PRO A 117 -0.42 -13.89 24.85
N GLU A 118 -0.40 -12.66 24.30
CA GLU A 118 0.85 -12.01 23.86
C GLU A 118 1.33 -10.88 24.79
N LEU A 119 0.54 -10.45 25.77
CA LEU A 119 0.84 -9.23 26.55
C LEU A 119 2.19 -9.31 27.29
N ASP A 120 2.51 -10.47 27.88
CA ASP A 120 3.76 -10.66 28.63
C ASP A 120 4.98 -10.59 27.69
N SER A 121 4.91 -11.26 26.54
CA SER A 121 6.01 -11.28 25.56
C SER A 121 6.21 -9.91 24.93
N ILE A 122 5.13 -9.20 24.58
CA ILE A 122 5.15 -7.83 24.05
C ILE A 122 5.73 -6.86 25.08
N THR A 123 5.37 -7.01 26.36
CA THR A 123 5.89 -6.17 27.44
C THR A 123 7.40 -6.29 27.58
N ILE A 124 7.94 -7.51 27.49
CA ILE A 124 9.39 -7.76 27.56
C ILE A 124 10.08 -7.07 26.38
N GLN A 125 9.60 -7.30 25.15
CA GLN A 125 10.17 -6.72 23.93
C GLN A 125 10.16 -5.19 23.97
N ALA A 126 9.04 -4.57 24.34
CA ALA A 126 8.93 -3.12 24.40
C ALA A 126 9.91 -2.51 25.43
N LYS A 127 10.09 -3.18 26.58
CA LYS A 127 11.04 -2.73 27.60
C LYS A 127 12.50 -2.89 27.14
N GLU A 128 12.82 -3.98 26.44
CA GLU A 128 14.15 -4.19 25.86
C GLU A 128 14.50 -3.14 24.80
N LEU A 129 13.50 -2.68 24.04
CA LEU A 129 13.66 -1.57 23.08
C LEU A 129 13.80 -0.19 23.76
N GLY A 130 13.55 -0.08 25.07
CA GLY A 130 13.65 1.17 25.81
C GLY A 130 12.57 2.21 25.46
N ILE A 131 11.49 1.80 24.80
CA ILE A 131 10.43 2.68 24.29
C ILE A 131 9.30 2.93 25.29
N VAL A 132 9.29 2.21 26.41
CA VAL A 132 8.19 2.24 27.40
C VAL A 132 8.41 3.36 28.42
N LYS A 133 7.59 4.41 28.35
CA LYS A 133 7.52 5.50 29.34
C LYS A 133 6.28 5.37 30.24
N LYS A 134 5.21 4.77 29.71
CA LYS A 134 3.93 4.48 30.37
C LYS A 134 3.31 3.19 29.85
N GLU A 135 2.30 2.66 30.52
CA GLU A 135 1.68 1.37 30.15
C GLU A 135 1.03 1.41 28.75
N GLU A 136 0.49 2.55 28.34
CA GLU A 136 -0.12 2.73 27.03
C GLU A 136 0.88 2.58 25.87
N ASP A 137 2.18 2.76 26.13
CA ASP A 137 3.22 2.56 25.12
C ASP A 137 3.38 1.07 24.78
N ILE A 138 3.15 0.18 25.75
CA ILE A 138 3.13 -1.27 25.54
C ILE A 138 1.96 -1.63 24.62
N LEU A 139 0.78 -1.04 24.85
CA LEU A 139 -0.40 -1.25 23.98
C LEU A 139 -0.18 -0.66 22.58
N THR A 140 0.48 0.49 22.49
CA THR A 140 0.84 1.11 21.21
C THR A 140 1.77 0.20 20.41
N TYR A 141 2.80 -0.36 21.07
CA TYR A 141 3.69 -1.35 20.47
C TYR A 141 2.98 -2.66 20.13
N ALA A 142 2.03 -3.12 20.96
CA ALA A 142 1.22 -4.31 20.67
C ALA A 142 0.39 -4.16 19.39
N LEU A 143 -0.19 -2.97 19.16
CA LEU A 143 -1.04 -2.69 17.99
C LEU A 143 -0.22 -2.38 16.73
N TYR A 144 0.95 -1.75 16.87
CA TYR A 144 1.76 -1.26 15.76
C TYR A 144 3.26 -1.51 15.98
N PRO A 145 3.71 -2.78 16.06
CA PRO A 145 5.08 -3.10 16.48
C PRO A 145 6.17 -2.52 15.58
N GLN A 146 5.88 -2.32 14.29
CA GLN A 146 6.84 -1.74 13.33
C GLN A 146 6.91 -0.20 13.42
N ILE A 147 5.78 0.46 13.69
CA ILE A 147 5.68 1.94 13.67
C ILE A 147 5.96 2.54 15.05
N ALA A 148 5.53 1.84 16.10
CA ALA A 148 5.58 2.33 17.48
C ALA A 148 7.00 2.69 17.96
N PRO A 149 8.08 1.94 17.64
CA PRO A 149 9.41 2.30 18.10
C PRO A 149 9.85 3.69 17.62
N MET A 150 9.74 3.95 16.31
CA MET A 150 10.08 5.26 15.73
C MET A 150 9.19 6.37 16.29
N PHE A 151 7.89 6.10 16.44
CA PHE A 151 6.94 7.05 17.00
C PHE A 151 7.25 7.42 18.46
N LEU A 152 7.47 6.42 19.32
CA LEU A 152 7.69 6.60 20.76
C LEU A 152 9.07 7.19 21.08
N ASN A 153 10.05 6.96 20.20
CA ASN A 153 11.35 7.62 20.24
C ASN A 153 11.32 9.07 19.75
N GLY A 154 10.23 9.51 19.12
CA GLY A 154 10.11 10.87 18.57
C GLY A 154 10.89 11.05 17.26
N GLU A 155 11.15 9.97 16.53
CA GLU A 155 11.82 10.00 15.23
C GLU A 155 10.87 10.38 14.09
N ASN A 156 9.55 10.27 14.33
CA ASN A 156 8.53 10.69 13.37
C ASN A 156 8.42 12.22 13.36
N ARG A 157 8.49 12.79 12.16
CA ARG A 157 8.27 14.22 11.91
C ARG A 157 6.76 14.47 11.85
N GLU A 158 6.28 15.46 12.60
CA GLU A 158 4.89 15.90 12.49
C GLU A 158 4.65 16.46 11.08
N GLU A 159 3.57 16.01 10.44
CA GLU A 159 3.16 16.56 9.15
C GLU A 159 2.63 17.98 9.38
N GLU A 160 3.16 18.95 8.63
CA GLU A 160 2.64 20.32 8.71
C GLU A 160 1.17 20.33 8.25
N LEU A 161 0.27 20.73 9.14
CA LEU A 161 -1.13 20.92 8.81
C LEU A 161 -1.26 22.10 7.85
N ILE A 162 -1.29 21.82 6.54
CA ILE A 162 -1.58 22.82 5.52
C ILE A 162 -3.03 23.27 5.74
N PRO A 163 -3.28 24.57 6.05
CA PRO A 163 -4.63 25.07 6.19
C PRO A 163 -5.43 24.80 4.92
N ALA A 164 -6.67 24.33 5.07
CA ALA A 164 -7.56 24.16 3.94
C ALA A 164 -7.60 25.47 3.12
N PRO A 165 -7.47 25.43 1.79
CA PRO A 165 -7.50 26.63 0.96
C PRO A 165 -8.75 27.45 1.28
N THR A 166 -8.55 28.67 1.76
CA THR A 166 -9.65 29.57 2.19
C THR A 166 -10.45 30.13 1.03
N ASP A 167 -9.99 29.95 -0.22
CA ASP A 167 -10.69 30.42 -1.40
C ASP A 167 -11.56 29.33 -2.02
N GLN A 168 -12.86 29.40 -1.71
CA GLN A 168 -13.91 28.95 -2.62
C GLN A 168 -13.99 29.91 -3.82
N THR A 169 -12.95 29.96 -4.64
CA THR A 169 -13.13 30.43 -6.01
C THR A 169 -13.35 29.18 -6.86
N HIS A 170 -14.52 29.09 -7.48
CA HIS A 170 -14.81 28.09 -8.49
C HIS A 170 -13.72 28.19 -9.57
N ALA A 171 -12.72 27.30 -9.52
CA ALA A 171 -11.69 27.21 -10.53
C ALA A 171 -12.32 26.72 -11.83
N THR A 172 -12.81 27.65 -12.65
CA THR A 172 -12.83 27.44 -14.10
C THR A 172 -11.41 27.08 -14.50
N HIS A 173 -11.19 25.88 -15.02
CA HIS A 173 -9.90 25.48 -15.58
C HIS A 173 -9.48 26.50 -16.64
N GLN A 174 -8.62 27.44 -16.26
CA GLN A 174 -7.81 28.19 -17.21
C GLN A 174 -6.45 27.52 -17.28
N PRO A 175 -5.95 27.21 -18.49
CA PRO A 175 -4.60 26.69 -18.65
C PRO A 175 -3.60 27.69 -18.06
N VAL A 176 -2.69 27.19 -17.22
CA VAL A 176 -1.58 27.97 -16.68
C VAL A 176 -0.61 28.22 -17.83
N TYR A 177 -0.47 29.49 -18.24
CA TYR A 177 0.53 29.91 -19.22
C TYR A 177 1.74 30.46 -18.46
N ASN A 178 2.93 29.96 -18.76
CA ASN A 178 4.16 30.35 -18.06
C ASN A 178 4.94 31.43 -18.82
N LYS A 179 4.43 31.87 -19.98
CA LYS A 179 5.04 32.88 -20.86
C LYS A 179 4.06 34.00 -21.14
N PHE A 180 4.49 35.24 -20.90
CA PHE A 180 3.70 36.44 -21.09
C PHE A 180 4.43 37.42 -22.01
N LYS A 181 3.67 38.11 -22.87
CA LYS A 181 4.13 39.35 -23.52
C LYS A 181 3.66 40.52 -22.67
N VAL A 182 4.59 41.20 -22.01
CA VAL A 182 4.34 42.34 -21.15
C VAL A 182 4.77 43.60 -21.90
N VAL A 183 3.87 44.57 -22.05
CA VAL A 183 4.19 45.85 -22.69
C VAL A 183 4.44 46.89 -21.60
N VAL A 184 5.62 47.51 -21.60
CA VAL A 184 6.00 48.61 -20.70
C VAL A 184 6.53 49.73 -21.57
N ASP A 185 5.96 50.93 -21.44
CA ASP A 185 6.36 52.12 -22.21
C ASP A 185 6.45 51.89 -23.73
N ASP A 186 5.46 51.21 -24.30
CA ASP A 186 5.35 50.81 -25.72
C ASP A 186 6.43 49.83 -26.23
N GLU A 187 7.27 49.29 -25.34
CA GLU A 187 8.20 48.20 -25.63
C GLU A 187 7.64 46.86 -25.13
N VAL A 188 7.76 45.82 -25.96
CA VAL A 188 7.23 44.47 -25.68
C VAL A 188 8.35 43.58 -25.13
N PHE A 189 8.16 43.09 -23.90
CA PHE A 189 9.03 42.14 -23.23
C PHE A 189 8.37 40.75 -23.16
N GLU A 190 9.10 39.72 -23.55
CA GLU A 190 8.69 38.33 -23.29
C GLU A 190 9.23 37.90 -21.92
N VAL A 191 8.32 37.62 -20.98
CA VAL A 191 8.62 37.24 -19.59
C VAL A 191 8.18 35.81 -19.36
N GLU A 192 9.10 34.96 -18.94
CA GLU A 192 8.86 33.59 -18.50
C GLU A 192 8.91 33.56 -16.97
N VAL A 193 7.86 33.06 -16.33
CA VAL A 193 7.72 33.05 -14.88
C VAL A 193 7.86 31.61 -14.39
N GLU A 194 8.97 31.33 -13.73
CA GLU A 194 9.17 30.08 -12.98
C GLU A 194 8.74 30.31 -11.51
N PRO A 195 8.00 29.37 -10.90
CA PRO A 195 7.67 29.47 -9.48
C PRO A 195 8.95 29.34 -8.64
N ILE A 196 9.34 30.41 -7.95
CA ILE A 196 10.44 30.38 -6.99
C ILE A 196 9.86 30.06 -5.62
N GLY A 197 10.10 28.83 -5.17
CA GLY A 197 9.66 28.36 -3.85
C GLY A 197 9.95 26.89 -3.61
N GLU A 198 11.23 26.50 -3.56
CA GLU A 198 11.63 25.27 -2.88
C GLU A 198 12.59 25.63 -1.75
N MET A 199 12.10 25.50 -0.52
CA MET A 199 12.97 25.37 0.64
C MET A 199 13.70 24.03 0.53
N SER A 200 15.02 24.08 0.67
CA SER A 200 15.92 22.93 0.64
C SER A 200 15.48 21.83 1.61
N ILE A 201 15.02 20.71 1.06
CA ILE A 201 14.90 19.43 1.74
C ILE A 201 16.32 18.84 1.78
N GLU A 202 16.80 18.43 2.97
CA GLU A 202 18.01 17.62 3.06
C GLU A 202 17.82 16.37 2.17
N GLU A 203 18.66 16.24 1.15
CA GLU A 203 18.62 15.13 0.18
C GLU A 203 18.77 13.78 0.89
N LYS A 204 17.65 13.14 1.23
CA LYS A 204 17.59 11.68 1.29
C LYS A 204 17.95 11.20 -0.12
N ARG A 205 18.93 10.31 -0.25
CA ARG A 205 19.35 9.80 -1.57
C ARG A 205 18.10 9.36 -2.34
N PRO A 206 17.85 9.91 -3.55
CA PRO A 206 16.68 9.54 -4.31
C PRO A 206 16.71 8.03 -4.57
N VAL A 207 15.62 7.35 -4.26
CA VAL A 207 15.45 5.95 -4.62
C VAL A 207 15.42 5.89 -6.14
N PRO A 208 16.28 5.08 -6.80
CA PRO A 208 16.31 5.04 -8.24
C PRO A 208 14.96 4.59 -8.80
N SER A 209 14.41 5.35 -9.74
CA SER A 209 13.18 4.99 -10.47
C SER A 209 13.51 4.72 -11.94
N GLY A 210 12.78 3.78 -12.57
CA GLY A 210 12.99 3.40 -13.98
C GLY A 210 13.31 1.92 -14.19
N SER A 211 13.72 1.51 -15.39
CA SER A 211 14.09 0.12 -15.70
C SER A 211 15.59 -0.10 -15.50
N THR A 212 15.96 -0.93 -14.54
CA THR A 212 17.33 -1.43 -14.35
C THR A 212 17.29 -2.95 -14.42
N GLU A 213 18.22 -3.55 -15.16
CA GLU A 213 18.36 -5.01 -15.23
C GLU A 213 18.58 -5.58 -13.83
N GLY A 214 17.78 -6.59 -13.45
CA GLY A 214 17.80 -7.16 -12.10
C GLY A 214 17.14 -6.28 -11.02
N GLY A 215 16.54 -5.15 -11.37
CA GLY A 215 15.89 -4.25 -10.43
C GLY A 215 14.54 -4.77 -9.95
N ILE A 216 14.43 -5.03 -8.65
CA ILE A 216 13.16 -5.36 -7.99
C ILE A 216 12.49 -4.05 -7.58
N LYS A 217 11.28 -3.83 -8.06
CA LYS A 217 10.53 -2.59 -7.88
C LYS A 217 9.39 -2.74 -6.90
N SER A 218 8.99 -1.63 -6.30
CA SER A 218 7.67 -1.55 -5.67
C SER A 218 6.58 -1.43 -6.73
N SER A 219 5.48 -2.18 -6.58
CA SER A 219 4.29 -2.08 -7.43
C SER A 219 3.27 -1.06 -6.92
N MET A 220 3.51 -0.46 -5.75
CA MET A 220 2.59 0.45 -5.07
C MET A 220 3.33 1.45 -4.18
N GLN A 221 2.69 2.58 -3.88
CA GLN A 221 3.18 3.50 -2.85
C GLN A 221 2.96 2.92 -1.44
N GLY A 222 3.97 3.01 -0.57
CA GLY A 222 3.88 2.51 0.80
C GLY A 222 5.10 2.82 1.67
N MET A 223 5.09 2.36 2.92
CA MET A 223 6.22 2.41 3.84
C MET A 223 6.91 1.04 3.90
N VAL A 224 8.24 0.98 3.86
CA VAL A 224 8.99 -0.26 4.04
C VAL A 224 8.90 -0.70 5.49
N LEU A 225 8.20 -1.80 5.78
CA LEU A 225 8.12 -2.36 7.13
C LEU A 225 9.33 -3.23 7.47
N GLY A 226 9.90 -3.91 6.46
CA GLY A 226 10.96 -4.87 6.72
C GLY A 226 11.71 -5.32 5.48
N LEU A 227 13.04 -5.43 5.58
CA LEU A 227 13.88 -6.04 4.55
C LEU A 227 14.29 -7.45 4.96
N LYS A 228 13.93 -8.45 4.14
CA LYS A 228 14.24 -9.87 4.43
C LYS A 228 15.61 -10.30 3.94
N VAL A 229 16.23 -9.50 3.08
CA VAL A 229 17.55 -9.77 2.49
C VAL A 229 18.45 -8.55 2.59
N LYS A 230 19.76 -8.79 2.60
CA LYS A 230 20.80 -7.76 2.62
C LYS A 230 21.71 -7.88 1.40
N LYS A 231 22.46 -6.82 1.10
CA LYS A 231 23.51 -6.83 0.08
C LYS A 231 24.45 -8.03 0.26
N GLY A 232 24.67 -8.78 -0.81
CA GLY A 232 25.48 -9.99 -0.85
C GLY A 232 24.72 -11.29 -0.56
N ASN A 233 23.43 -11.24 -0.19
CA ASN A 233 22.65 -12.47 0.00
C ASN A 233 22.23 -13.09 -1.34
N PRO A 234 22.25 -14.44 -1.45
CA PRO A 234 21.64 -15.13 -2.57
C PRO A 234 20.12 -15.10 -2.45
N VAL A 235 19.44 -14.90 -3.57
CA VAL A 235 17.97 -14.95 -3.70
C VAL A 235 17.59 -15.78 -4.91
N LYS A 236 16.45 -16.44 -4.86
CA LYS A 236 15.82 -17.12 -6.00
C LYS A 236 14.60 -16.34 -6.44
N GLU A 237 14.21 -16.55 -7.69
CA GLU A 237 12.94 -16.05 -8.20
C GLU A 237 11.78 -16.61 -7.33
N GLY A 238 10.90 -15.71 -6.89
CA GLY A 238 9.80 -15.99 -5.97
C GLY A 238 10.13 -15.78 -4.48
N ASP A 239 11.41 -15.61 -4.10
CA ASP A 239 11.77 -15.42 -2.70
C ASP A 239 11.24 -14.08 -2.17
N LEU A 240 10.74 -14.07 -0.93
CA LEU A 240 10.31 -12.85 -0.24
C LEU A 240 11.53 -11.99 0.12
N VAL A 241 11.58 -10.75 -0.38
CA VAL A 241 12.73 -9.84 -0.20
C VAL A 241 12.42 -8.61 0.66
N ALA A 242 11.18 -8.13 0.65
CA ALA A 242 10.74 -7.00 1.46
C ALA A 242 9.24 -7.11 1.82
N ILE A 243 8.84 -6.45 2.92
CA ILE A 243 7.46 -6.25 3.30
C ILE A 243 7.22 -4.75 3.35
N ILE A 244 6.16 -4.29 2.71
CA ILE A 244 5.75 -2.89 2.73
C ILE A 244 4.35 -2.74 3.30
N GLU A 245 4.11 -1.70 4.07
CA GLU A 245 2.77 -1.27 4.44
C GLU A 245 2.28 -0.33 3.35
N ALA A 246 1.22 -0.75 2.68
CA ALA A 246 0.50 0.12 1.78
C ALA A 246 -0.98 -0.06 2.04
N MET A 247 -1.69 1.05 2.18
CA MET A 247 -3.14 1.06 2.39
C MET A 247 -3.59 0.25 3.63
N LYS A 248 -2.80 0.29 4.71
CA LYS A 248 -3.04 -0.44 5.97
C LYS A 248 -2.99 -1.96 5.84
N MET A 249 -2.34 -2.45 4.78
CA MET A 249 -2.13 -3.88 4.53
C MET A 249 -0.64 -4.13 4.30
N GLU A 250 -0.19 -5.32 4.70
CA GLU A 250 1.19 -5.76 4.47
C GLU A 250 1.27 -6.40 3.08
N ASN A 251 2.06 -5.79 2.20
CA ASN A 251 2.28 -6.33 0.87
C ASN A 251 3.68 -6.94 0.81
N GLU A 252 3.73 -8.22 0.50
CA GLU A 252 4.94 -8.98 0.30
C GLU A 252 5.53 -8.70 -1.09
N ILE A 253 6.82 -8.35 -1.13
CA ILE A 253 7.55 -8.13 -2.38
C ILE A 253 8.46 -9.33 -2.61
N HIS A 254 8.21 -10.02 -3.71
CA HIS A 254 8.97 -11.20 -4.13
C HIS A 254 10.02 -10.84 -5.19
N SER A 255 11.14 -11.55 -5.19
CA SER A 255 12.18 -11.39 -6.20
C SER A 255 11.71 -11.91 -7.54
N SER A 256 11.84 -11.10 -8.60
CA SER A 256 11.64 -11.54 -9.98
C SER A 256 12.89 -12.17 -10.60
N TYR A 257 13.99 -12.27 -9.84
CA TYR A 257 15.30 -12.71 -10.33
C TYR A 257 15.95 -13.72 -9.38
N SER A 258 16.68 -14.68 -9.93
CA SER A 258 17.58 -15.55 -9.16
C SER A 258 18.99 -15.00 -9.28
N GLY A 259 19.70 -14.85 -8.16
CA GLY A 259 21.00 -14.18 -8.18
C GLY A 259 21.53 -13.76 -6.82
N ILE A 260 22.46 -12.79 -6.82
CA ILE A 260 22.99 -12.18 -5.59
C ILE A 260 22.53 -10.73 -5.51
N VAL A 261 22.00 -10.32 -4.35
CA VAL A 261 21.59 -8.93 -4.09
C VAL A 261 22.83 -8.03 -4.18
N ARG A 262 22.90 -7.18 -5.21
CA ARG A 262 24.01 -6.27 -5.46
C ARG A 262 23.89 -4.99 -4.63
N ASP A 263 22.72 -4.38 -4.61
CA ASP A 263 22.47 -3.11 -3.92
C ASP A 263 21.05 -3.09 -3.35
N VAL A 264 20.89 -2.41 -2.21
CA VAL A 264 19.59 -2.12 -1.57
C VAL A 264 19.53 -0.61 -1.39
N PHE A 265 18.46 0.01 -1.88
CA PHE A 265 18.33 1.48 -1.97
C PHE A 265 17.41 2.09 -0.92
N VAL A 266 16.73 1.26 -0.14
CA VAL A 266 15.76 1.67 0.88
C VAL A 266 16.11 1.06 2.22
N SER A 267 15.61 1.65 3.30
CA SER A 267 15.68 1.17 4.68
C SER A 267 14.29 0.98 5.27
N GLU A 268 14.19 0.26 6.38
CA GLU A 268 12.93 0.17 7.14
C GLU A 268 12.49 1.56 7.60
N GLY A 269 11.20 1.85 7.46
CA GLY A 269 10.60 3.18 7.67
C GLY A 269 10.62 4.10 6.44
N ASP A 270 11.33 3.76 5.37
CA ASP A 270 11.33 4.58 4.15
C ASP A 270 9.99 4.54 3.42
N THR A 271 9.54 5.69 2.94
CA THR A 271 8.39 5.78 2.02
C THR A 271 8.89 5.56 0.58
N ILE A 272 8.23 4.67 -0.14
CA ILE A 272 8.52 4.31 -1.52
C ILE A 272 7.28 4.52 -2.39
N SER A 273 7.48 4.81 -3.67
CA SER A 273 6.43 4.97 -4.69
C SER A 273 6.37 3.78 -5.64
N ALA A 274 5.26 3.63 -6.36
CA ALA A 274 5.17 2.66 -7.44
C ALA A 274 6.25 2.92 -8.50
N GLY A 275 7.02 1.90 -8.85
CA GLY A 275 8.12 1.98 -9.81
C GLY A 275 9.51 2.24 -9.23
N ASP A 276 9.60 2.56 -7.93
CA ASP A 276 10.88 2.73 -7.23
C ASP A 276 11.62 1.39 -7.12
N ILE A 277 12.93 1.41 -7.39
CA ILE A 277 13.80 0.23 -7.30
C ILE A 277 14.25 0.08 -5.85
N ILE A 278 13.73 -0.95 -5.19
CA ILE A 278 14.03 -1.30 -3.79
C ILE A 278 15.44 -1.89 -3.69
N MET A 279 15.77 -2.80 -4.62
CA MET A 279 17.07 -3.47 -4.67
C MET A 279 17.37 -3.99 -6.08
N VAL A 280 18.64 -4.31 -6.34
CA VAL A 280 19.10 -4.90 -7.61
C VAL A 280 19.76 -6.25 -7.34
N VAL A 281 19.41 -7.25 -8.16
CA VAL A 281 19.94 -8.62 -8.14
C VAL A 281 20.73 -8.87 -9.43
N ASN A 282 21.92 -9.46 -9.32
CA ASN A 282 22.75 -9.88 -10.46
C ASN A 282 22.45 -11.31 -10.89
#